data_AF-A0A436GFW9-F1
#
_entry.id   AF-A0A436GFW9-F1
#
_cell.length_a   1.000
_cell.length_b   1.000
_cell.length_c   1.000
_cell.angle_alpha   90.00
_cell.angle_beta   90.00
_cell.angle_gamma   90.00
#
_symmetry.space_group_name_H-M   'P 1'
#
loop_
_entity.id
_entity.type
_entity.pdbx_description
1 polymer ?
#
loop_
_entity_poly.entity_id
_entity_poly.type
_entity_poly.pdbx_seq_one_letter_code
_entity_poly.pdbx_strand_id
1 'polypeptide(L)'
;MDSLITAAALALAGGDPLGALDRVALREDPPALALRGIAMAQLGDLDRAKALLRRAARGFGPKEAVARARCVVAEAEIALVSR
;
A
#
# COMPACT_ATOMS: atom_id res chain seq x y z
N MET A 1 10.06 -15.88 2.37
CA MET A 1 8.91 -15.13 1.86
C MET A 1 8.20 -14.54 3.06
N ASP A 2 7.87 -13.25 3.06
CA ASP A 2 7.18 -12.62 4.20
C ASP A 2 5.70 -13.00 4.16
N SER A 3 5.35 -14.02 4.95
CA SER A 3 4.01 -14.61 4.96
C SER A 3 2.91 -13.61 5.33
N LEU A 4 3.21 -12.58 6.13
CA LEU A 4 2.23 -11.56 6.51
C LEU A 4 1.92 -10.62 5.34
N ILE A 5 2.95 -10.20 4.59
CA ILE A 5 2.77 -9.38 3.39
C ILE A 5 1.95 -10.13 2.34
N THR A 6 2.25 -11.42 2.11
CA THR A 6 1.47 -12.24 1.17
C THR A 6 0.02 -12.37 1.62
N ALA A 7 -0.23 -12.66 2.90
CA ALA A 7 -1.59 -12.79 3.44
C ALA A 7 -2.38 -11.48 3.36
N ALA A 8 -1.75 -10.33 3.63
CA ALA A 8 -2.38 -9.03 3.50
C ALA A 8 -2.71 -8.68 2.04
N ALA A 9 -1.81 -9.00 1.10
CA ALA A 9 -2.09 -8.79 -0.33
C ALA A 9 -3.26 -9.65 -0.82
N LEU A 10 -3.36 -10.91 -0.36
CA LEU A 10 -4.50 -11.78 -0.67
C LEU A 10 -5.80 -11.25 -0.07
N ALA A 11 -5.77 -10.74 1.16
CA ALA A 11 -6.95 -10.11 1.77
C ALA A 11 -7.44 -8.91 0.95
N LEU A 12 -6.54 -8.02 0.51
CA LEU A 12 -6.89 -6.90 -0.37
C LEU A 12 -7.47 -7.35 -1.71
N ALA A 13 -6.90 -8.40 -2.32
CA ALA A 13 -7.41 -8.96 -3.56
C ALA A 13 -8.82 -9.56 -3.39
N GLY A 14 -9.14 -10.05 -2.19
CA GLY A 14 -10.47 -10.53 -1.82
C GLY A 14 -11.45 -9.42 -1.37
N GLY A 15 -11.04 -8.15 -1.37
CA GLY A 15 -11.88 -7.04 -0.90
C GLY A 15 -11.99 -6.94 0.64
N ASP A 16 -11.02 -7.49 1.37
CA ASP A 16 -10.92 -7.42 2.84
C ASP A 16 -9.80 -6.44 3.27
N PRO A 17 -10.04 -5.12 3.22
CA PRO A 17 -9.05 -4.13 3.65
C PRO A 17 -8.79 -4.13 5.15
N LEU A 18 -9.77 -4.50 5.98
CA LEU A 18 -9.59 -4.57 7.44
C LEU A 18 -8.70 -5.74 7.82
N GLY A 19 -8.94 -6.93 7.27
CA GLY A 19 -8.05 -8.06 7.49
C GLY A 19 -6.65 -7.83 6.92
N ALA A 20 -6.51 -7.07 5.83
CA ALA A 20 -5.18 -6.64 5.38
C ALA A 20 -4.49 -5.77 6.44
N LEU A 21 -5.18 -4.77 6.99
CA LEU A 21 -4.65 -3.88 8.02
C LEU A 21 -4.26 -4.62 9.29
N ASP A 22 -5.06 -5.57 9.77
CA ASP A 22 -4.75 -6.38 10.96
C ASP A 22 -3.38 -7.08 10.85
N ARG A 23 -2.96 -7.43 9.63
CA ARG A 23 -1.70 -8.13 9.36
C ARG A 23 -0.49 -7.20 9.24
N VAL A 24 -0.69 -5.93 8.85
CA VAL A 24 0.42 -5.02 8.51
C VAL A 24 0.41 -3.67 9.24
N ALA A 25 -0.59 -3.37 10.09
CA ALA A 25 -0.79 -2.05 10.69
C ALA A 25 0.40 -1.53 11.51
N LEU A 26 1.16 -2.41 12.15
CA LEU A 26 2.32 -2.06 12.99
C LEU A 26 3.65 -2.06 12.22
N ARG A 27 3.61 -2.37 10.92
CA ARG A 27 4.81 -2.49 10.08
C ARG A 27 5.06 -1.21 9.30
N GLU A 28 6.33 -0.84 9.23
CA GLU A 28 6.81 0.38 8.58
C GLU A 28 7.80 0.08 7.42
N ASP A 29 7.97 -1.19 7.04
CA ASP A 29 8.70 -1.55 5.84
C ASP A 29 7.93 -1.13 4.56
N PRO A 30 8.64 -0.92 3.43
CA PRO A 30 8.01 -0.36 2.23
C PRO A 30 6.84 -1.20 1.68
N PRO A 31 6.93 -2.55 1.59
CA PRO A 31 5.77 -3.39 1.23
C PRO A 31 4.57 -3.22 2.16
N ALA A 32 4.78 -3.22 3.49
CA ALA A 32 3.69 -3.03 4.44
C ALA A 32 3.01 -1.65 4.29
N LEU A 33 3.80 -0.59 4.12
CA LEU A 33 3.28 0.76 3.90
C LEU A 33 2.45 0.84 2.60
N ALA A 34 2.90 0.16 1.53
CA ALA A 34 2.16 0.12 0.27
C ALA A 34 0.79 -0.56 0.44
N LEU A 35 0.74 -1.72 1.09
CA LEU A 35 -0.52 -2.45 1.33
C LEU A 35 -1.47 -1.66 2.25
N ARG A 36 -0.95 -0.99 3.29
CA ARG A 36 -1.76 -0.09 4.12
C ARG A 36 -2.33 1.06 3.30
N GLY A 37 -1.54 1.65 2.40
CA GLY A 37 -2.00 2.70 1.50
C GLY A 37 -3.17 2.25 0.62
N ILE A 38 -3.05 1.07 0.01
CA ILE A 38 -4.12 0.47 -0.81
C ILE A 38 -5.37 0.21 0.04
N ALA A 39 -5.22 -0.35 1.24
CA ALA A 39 -6.34 -0.60 2.16
C ALA A 39 -7.08 0.70 2.51
N MET A 40 -6.35 1.77 2.83
CA MET A 40 -6.94 3.08 3.14
C MET A 40 -7.68 3.67 1.94
N ALA A 41 -7.15 3.49 0.71
CA ALA A 41 -7.82 3.92 -0.50
C ALA A 41 -9.15 3.18 -0.72
N GLN A 42 -9.19 1.86 -0.48
CA GLN A 42 -10.44 1.08 -0.55
C GLN A 42 -11.47 1.52 0.50
N LEU A 43 -11.02 1.99 1.67
CA LEU A 43 -11.86 2.52 2.73
C LEU A 43 -12.26 3.99 2.54
N GLY A 44 -11.77 4.65 1.48
CA GLY A 44 -12.09 6.04 1.15
C GLY A 44 -11.21 7.09 1.83
N ASP A 45 -10.22 6.70 2.65
CA ASP A 45 -9.24 7.64 3.23
C ASP A 45 -8.10 7.91 2.24
N LEU A 46 -8.42 8.71 1.22
CA LEU A 46 -7.55 8.97 0.08
C LEU A 46 -6.29 9.77 0.46
N ASP A 47 -6.39 10.69 1.42
CA ASP A 47 -5.26 11.50 1.85
C ASP A 47 -4.22 10.68 2.60
N ARG A 48 -4.68 9.82 3.52
CA ARG A 48 -3.79 8.89 4.21
C ARG A 48 -3.19 7.87 3.26
N ALA A 49 -3.98 7.37 2.31
CA ALA A 49 -3.50 6.45 1.29
C ALA A 49 -2.34 7.03 0.47
N LYS A 50 -2.48 8.26 -0.05
CA LYS A 50 -1.41 8.97 -0.79
C LYS A 50 -0.14 9.10 0.06
N ALA A 51 -0.27 9.51 1.32
CA ALA A 51 0.88 9.69 2.20
C ALA A 51 1.64 8.37 2.45
N LEU A 52 0.92 7.26 2.62
CA LEU A 52 1.51 5.93 2.81
C LEU A 52 2.21 5.43 1.54
N LEU A 53 1.58 5.56 0.38
CA LEU A 53 2.16 5.13 -0.90
C LEU A 53 3.43 5.92 -1.25
N ARG A 54 3.44 7.23 -0.98
CA ARG A 54 4.63 8.07 -1.14
C ARG A 54 5.78 7.63 -0.25
N ARG A 55 5.49 7.31 1.03
CA ARG A 55 6.50 6.80 1.97
C ARG A 55 7.03 5.43 1.53
N ALA A 56 6.15 4.54 1.09
CA ALA A 56 6.52 3.24 0.55
C ALA A 56 7.46 3.39 -0.67
N ALA A 57 7.10 4.23 -1.65
CA ALA A 57 7.91 4.49 -2.84
C ALA A 57 9.34 4.95 -2.49
N ARG A 58 9.48 5.80 -1.45
CA ARG A 58 10.79 6.29 -0.97
C ARG A 58 11.61 5.22 -0.24
N GLY A 59 10.95 4.22 0.35
CA GLY A 59 11.61 3.15 1.10
C GLY A 59 12.14 2.00 0.24
N PHE A 60 11.61 1.81 -0.98
CA PHE A 60 12.09 0.76 -1.90
C PHE A 60 13.48 1.08 -2.49
N GLY A 61 14.37 0.09 -2.45
CA GLY A 61 15.74 0.23 -2.94
C GLY A 61 15.88 0.24 -4.47
N PRO A 62 17.11 0.42 -4.99
CA PRO A 62 17.36 0.47 -6.44
C PRO A 62 17.00 -0.83 -7.16
N LYS A 63 17.12 -1.99 -6.49
CA LYS A 63 16.78 -3.31 -7.03
C LYS A 63 15.27 -3.60 -7.04
N GLU A 64 14.47 -2.74 -6.39
CA GLU A 64 13.02 -2.91 -6.23
C GLU A 64 12.23 -1.92 -7.11
N ALA A 65 12.79 -1.60 -8.28
CA ALA A 65 12.26 -0.56 -9.17
C ALA A 65 10.78 -0.76 -9.56
N VAL A 66 10.37 -2.01 -9.79
CA VAL A 66 8.97 -2.34 -10.12
C VAL A 66 8.03 -2.08 -8.95
N ALA A 67 8.43 -2.44 -7.72
CA ALA A 67 7.62 -2.20 -6.52
C ALA A 67 7.47 -0.69 -6.25
N ARG A 68 8.57 0.07 -6.40
CA ARG A 68 8.56 1.53 -6.35
C ARG A 68 7.61 2.13 -7.38
N ALA A 69 7.70 1.71 -8.64
CA ALA A 69 6.85 2.21 -9.72
C ALA A 69 5.37 1.97 -9.45
N ARG A 70 5.00 0.78 -8.94
CA ARG A 70 3.61 0.47 -8.55
C ARG A 70 3.06 1.42 -7.49
N CYS A 71 3.87 1.78 -6.49
CA CYS A 71 3.45 2.74 -5.48
C CYS A 71 3.20 4.14 -6.06
N VAL A 72 4.07 4.58 -6.98
CA VAL A 72 3.92 5.87 -7.67
C VAL A 72 2.67 5.90 -8.54
N VAL A 73 2.40 4.82 -9.28
CA VAL A 73 1.17 4.70 -10.10
C VAL A 73 -0.07 4.74 -9.21
N ALA A 74 -0.10 3.95 -8.13
CA ALA A 74 -1.23 3.97 -7.20
C ALA A 74 -1.43 5.35 -6.54
N GLU A 75 -0.37 6.04 -6.16
CA GLU A 75 -0.46 7.41 -5.63
C GLU A 75 -1.07 8.36 -6.67
N ALA A 76 -0.65 8.24 -7.94
CA ALA A 76 -1.15 9.06 -9.05
C ALA A 76 -2.63 8.79 -9.36
N GLU A 77 -3.06 7.52 -9.35
CA GLU A 77 -4.47 7.13 -9.52
C GLU A 77 -5.36 7.77 -8.45
N ILE A 78 -4.95 7.69 -7.18
CA ILE A 78 -5.69 8.32 -6.08
C ILE A 78 -5.70 9.84 -6.23
N ALA A 79 -4.56 10.44 -6.59
CA ALA A 79 -4.47 11.88 -6.81
C ALA A 79 -5.33 12.37 -7.98
N LEU A 80 -5.64 11.52 -8.95
CA LEU A 80 -6.56 11.82 -10.05
C LEU A 80 -8.01 11.84 -9.58
N VAL A 81 -8.42 10.86 -8.77
CA VAL A 81 -9.80 10.73 -8.25
C VAL A 81 -10.11 11.77 -7.16
N SER A 82 -9.11 12.24 -6.40
CA SER A 82 -9.30 13.25 -5.35
C SER A 82 -9.41 14.70 -5.84
N ARG A 83 -9.67 14.92 -7.13
CA ARG A 83 -9.85 16.24 -7.76
C ARG A 83 -11.32 16.52 -8.02
#